data_AF-A0A1V5ZIL2-F1
#
_entry.id   AF-A0A1V5ZIL2-F1
#
_cell.length_a   1.000
_cell.length_b   1.000
_cell.length_c   1.000
_cell.angle_alpha   90.00
_cell.angle_beta   90.00
_cell.angle_gamma   90.00
#
_symmetry.space_group_name_H-M   'P 1'
#
loop_
_entity.id
_entity.type
_entity.pdbx_description
1 polymer ?
#
loop_
_entity_poly.entity_id
_entity_poly.type
_entity_poly.pdbx_seq_one_letter_code
_entity_poly.pdbx_strand_id
1 'polypeptide(L)' 'MAVYIYKCPICQKTTEITKSIFDNTEVPICQDCQIPMQRYFDSCNFSLKTKGFYSTDTSKK' A
#
# COMPACT_ATOMS: atom_id res chain seq x y z
N MET A 1 0.84 -2.84 16.54
CA MET A 1 1.98 -2.37 15.73
C MET A 1 1.63 -2.60 14.27
N ALA A 2 1.95 -1.66 13.37
CA ALA A 2 1.64 -1.75 11.95
C ALA A 2 2.93 -1.93 11.15
N VAL A 3 2.88 -2.75 10.09
CA VAL A 3 4.01 -2.94 9.17
C VAL A 3 3.89 -1.93 8.03
N TYR A 4 4.93 -1.13 7.83
CA TYR A 4 5.02 -0.16 6.75
C TYR A 4 6.12 -0.58 5.78
N ILE A 5 5.79 -0.59 4.50
CA ILE A 5 6.73 -0.91 3.43
C ILE A 5 7.26 0.40 2.86
N TYR A 6 8.57 0.52 2.75
CA TYR A 6 9.24 1.64 2.10
C TYR A 6 10.01 1.14 0.89
N LYS A 7 9.98 1.88 -0.21
CA LYS A 7 10.68 1.54 -1.45
C LYS A 7 11.64 2.67 -1.82
N CYS A 8 12.88 2.32 -2.14
CA CYS A 8 13.83 3.28 -2.67
C CYS A 8 13.53 3.58 -4.15
N PRO A 9 13.48 4.85 -4.59
CA PRO A 9 13.20 5.20 -5.97
C PRO A 9 14.31 4.81 -6.96
N ILE A 10 15.55 4.64 -6.50
CA ILE A 10 16.71 4.35 -7.37
C ILE A 10 16.97 2.84 -7.45
N CYS A 11 17.26 2.20 -6.31
CA CYS A 11 17.64 0.78 -6.29
C CYS A 11 16.43 -0.17 -6.23
N GLN A 12 15.20 0.36 -6.13
CA GLN A 12 13.94 -0.39 -6.03
C GLN A 12 13.86 -1.37 -4.85
N LYS A 13 14.84 -1.37 -3.93
CA LYS A 13 14.83 -2.19 -2.72
C LYS A 13 13.67 -1.78 -1.83
N THR A 14 12.97 -2.77 -1.29
CA THR A 14 11.89 -2.60 -0.32
C THR A 14 12.40 -2.93 1.08
N THR A 15 11.95 -2.14 2.06
CA THR A 15 12.23 -2.35 3.48
C THR A 15 10.92 -2.35 4.25
N GLU A 16 10.75 -3.38 5.07
CA GLU A 16 9.57 -3.54 5.91
C GLU A 16 9.91 -3.10 7.32
N ILE A 17 9.17 -2.12 7.85
CA ILE A 17 9.42 -1.58 9.18
C ILE A 17 8.13 -1.66 10.00
N THR A 18 8.20 -2.42 11.09
CA THR A 18 7.13 -2.51 12.07
C THR A 18 7.20 -1.31 13.01
N LYS A 19 6.25 -0.38 12.91
CA LYS A 19 6.20 0.83 13.76
C LYS A 19 4.84 0.99 14.44
N SER A 20 4.82 1.73 15.55
CA SER A 20 3.58 2.19 16.17
C SER A 20 2.98 3.34 15.35
N ILE A 21 1.67 3.57 15.45
CA ILE A 21 0.98 4.68 14.76
C ILE A 21 1.30 6.02 15.42
N PHE A 22 1.67 5.99 16.70
CA PHE A 22 1.99 7.17 17.52
C PHE A 22 3.46 7.62 17.41
N ASP A 23 4.31 6.84 16.75
CA ASP A 23 5.72 7.15 16.59
C ASP A 23 5.90 8.14 15.41
N ASN A 24 6.64 9.22 15.64
CA ASN A 24 6.88 10.25 14.64
C ASN A 24 7.50 9.63 13.38
N THR A 25 6.99 10.06 12.22
CA THR A 25 7.25 9.46 10.90
C THR A 25 8.63 9.84 10.37
N GLU A 26 9.68 9.34 11.01
CA GLU A 26 11.02 9.40 10.44
C GLU A 26 11.10 8.48 9.22
N VAL A 27 11.35 9.11 8.07
CA VAL A 27 11.49 8.43 6.78
C VAL A 27 12.84 7.71 6.76
N PRO A 28 12.87 6.37 6.58
CA PRO A 28 14.13 5.63 6.54
C PRO A 28 14.95 6.04 5.31
N ILE A 29 16.26 6.16 5.52
CA ILE A 29 17.23 6.43 4.45
C ILE A 29 17.71 5.09 3.89
N CYS A 30 17.79 4.97 2.57
CA CYS A 30 18.36 3.79 1.92
C CYS A 30 19.88 3.71 2.17
N GLN A 31 20.39 2.55 2.62
CA GLN A 31 21.82 2.38 2.91
C GLN A 31 22.72 2.51 1.67
N ASP A 32 22.24 2.07 0.50
CA ASP A 32 23.03 2.12 -0.74
C ASP A 32 22.97 3.48 -1.45
N CYS A 33 21.83 4.15 -1.39
CA CYS A 33 21.58 5.36 -2.17
C CYS A 33 21.64 6.64 -1.33
N GLN A 34 21.65 6.54 0.00
CA GLN A 34 21.58 7.67 0.94
C GLN A 34 20.41 8.65 0.68
N ILE A 35 19.33 8.16 0.09
CA ILE A 35 18.14 8.95 -0.27
C ILE A 35 16.95 8.52 0.61
N PRO A 36 16.06 9.45 0.98
CA PRO A 36 14.83 9.13 1.70
C PRO A 36 13.96 8.15 0.89
N MET A 37 13.63 7.02 1.51
CA MET A 37 12.75 6.03 0.89
C MET A 37 11.31 6.52 0.93
N GLN A 38 10.53 6.20 -0.11
CA GLN A 38 9.12 6.56 -0.15
C GLN A 38 8.26 5.45 0.42
N ARG A 39 7.19 5.81 1.14
CA ARG A 39 6.23 4.83 1.64
C ARG A 39 5.54 4.16 0.44
N TYR A 40 5.71 2.86 0.34
CA TYR A 40 5.12 2.04 -0.69
C TYR A 40 3.88 1.35 -0.13
N PHE A 41 2.76 1.57 -0.79
CA PHE A 41 1.54 0.82 -0.52
C PHE A 41 1.46 -0.23 -1.61
N ASP A 42 1.62 -1.50 -1.24
CA ASP A 42 1.34 -2.58 -2.16
C ASP A 42 -0.07 -2.38 -2.72
N SER A 43 -0.19 -2.44 -4.04
CA SER A 43 -1.48 -2.37 -4.70
C SER A 43 -2.28 -3.59 -4.28
N CYS A 44 -3.08 -3.44 -3.22
CA CYS A 44 -3.99 -4.47 -2.77
C CYS A 44 -4.93 -4.75 -3.95
N ASN A 45 -4.78 -5.91 -4.56
CA ASN A 45 -5.59 -6.34 -5.69
C ASN A 45 -6.97 -6.70 -5.13
N PHE A 46 -7.81 -5.68 -4.89
CA PHE A 46 -9.16 -5.90 -4.43
C PHE A 46 -9.99 -6.35 -5.64
N SER A 47 -10.33 -7.63 -5.66
CA SER A 47 -11.38 -8.11 -6.57
C SER A 47 -12.72 -7.60 -6.05
N LEU A 48 -13.15 -6.44 -6.54
CA LEU A 48 -14.49 -5.93 -6.29
C LEU A 48 -15.50 -6.84 -6.99
N LYS A 49 -16.03 -7.85 -6.28
CA LYS A 49 -17.12 -8.68 -6.79
C LYS A 49 -18.43 -7.90 -6.75
N THR A 50 -18.61 -6.93 -7.65
CA THR A 50 -19.90 -6.28 -7.88
C THR A 50 -20.81 -7.24 -8.64
N LYS A 51 -21.44 -8.18 -7.94
CA LYS A 51 -22.69 -8.79 -8.43
C LYS A 51 -23.81 -7.79 -8.15
N GLY A 52 -23.97 -6.84 -9.07
CA GLY A 52 -25.18 -6.05 -9.30
C GLY A 52 -25.73 -5.22 -8.13
N PHE A 53 -25.36 -3.94 -8.08
CA PHE A 53 -26.11 -2.95 -7.29
C PHE A 53 -27.51 -2.67 -7.91
N TYR A 54 -27.75 -3.11 -9.15
CA TYR A 54 -29.02 -3.02 -9.86
C TYR A 54 -29.54 -4.41 -10.32
N SER A 55 -29.50 -5.42 -9.45
CA SER A 55 -30.08 -6.75 -9.73
C SER A 55 -31.58 -6.86 -9.44
N THR A 56 -32.31 -5.75 -9.47
CA THR A 56 -33.77 -5.73 -9.38
C THR A 56 -34.32 -4.83 -10.48
N ASP A 57 -34.42 -5.39 -11.68
CA ASP A 57 -35.65 -5.46 -12.47
C ASP A 57 -35.30 -5.96 -13.88
N THR A 58 -35.29 -7.27 -14.05
CA THR A 58 -35.54 -7.86 -15.38
C THR A 58 -36.85 -8.61 -15.28
N SER A 59 -37.97 -7.88 -15.16
CA SER A 59 -39.26 -8.44 -15.50
C SER A 59 -39.32 -8.54 -17.03
N LYS A 60 -39.07 -9.75 -17.53
CA LYS A 60 -39.22 -10.12 -18.94
C LYS A 60 -40.63 -9.77 -19.43
N LYS A 61 -40.73 -9.05 -20.54
CA LYS A 61 -41.94 -8.99 -21.38
C LYS A 61 -42.22 -10.34 -22.03
#